data_AF-A0AAW2NAN2-F1
#
_entry.id   AF-A0AAW2NAN2-F1
#
_cell.length_a   1.000
_cell.length_b   1.000
_cell.length_c   1.000
_cell.angle_alpha   90.00
_cell.angle_beta   90.00
_cell.angle_gamma   90.00
#
_symmetry.space_group_name_H-M   'P 1'
#
loop_
_entity.id
_entity.type
_entity.pdbx_description
1 polymer ?
#
loop_
_entity_poly.entity_id
_entity_poly.type
_entity_poly.pdbx_seq_one_letter_code
_entity_poly.pdbx_strand_id
1 'polypeptide(L)'
;MSHGNRFLFKNGVVSPAADTPSVAGFLEAHTGAYTTTRTHKNGSELLFWERHLLRLSNSFRLLLKENPRLLFEKPKNLSTAFLELSNRAMMWDSVIRCLVNDSMRKVVPFVEKERKFGEELAIMAHLSGNLENLDHLEGGFDEGKISEVLDVHLHIGGYVPPVFGVTASAAHLAVVGRGRDFANAKYSDWVR
;
A
#
# COMPACT_ATOMS: atom_id res chain seq x y z
N MET A 1 18.46 -7.99 -10.31
CA MET A 1 17.63 -8.29 -9.12
C MET A 1 17.46 -9.79 -9.11
N SER A 2 17.91 -10.50 -8.06
CA SER A 2 17.68 -11.94 -7.98
C SER A 2 16.19 -12.23 -8.08
N HIS A 3 15.80 -13.31 -8.75
CA HIS A 3 14.44 -13.82 -8.78
C HIS A 3 14.07 -14.35 -7.38
N GLY A 4 13.94 -13.44 -6.41
CA GLY A 4 13.32 -13.73 -5.13
C GLY A 4 11.83 -13.96 -5.32
N ASN A 5 11.25 -14.82 -4.49
CA ASN A 5 9.82 -15.07 -4.49
C ASN A 5 9.05 -13.74 -4.37
N ARG A 6 8.04 -13.57 -5.23
CA ARG A 6 7.16 -12.39 -5.24
C ARG A 6 5.76 -12.85 -4.89
N PHE A 7 5.09 -12.06 -4.07
CA PHE A 7 3.75 -12.32 -3.61
C PHE A 7 2.90 -11.08 -3.86
N LEU A 8 1.73 -11.27 -4.46
CA LEU A 8 0.70 -10.25 -4.50
C LEU A 8 -0.47 -10.74 -3.64
N PHE A 9 -0.81 -9.97 -2.61
CA PHE A 9 -1.93 -10.24 -1.74
C PHE A 9 -3.01 -9.19 -1.99
N LYS A 10 -4.25 -9.64 -2.23
CA LYS A 10 -5.42 -8.78 -2.41
C LYS A 10 -6.51 -9.18 -1.41
N ASN A 11 -6.93 -8.27 -0.54
CA ASN A 11 -8.08 -8.42 0.36
C ASN A 11 -8.19 -9.77 1.13
N GLY A 12 -7.08 -10.40 1.49
CA GLY A 12 -7.11 -11.73 2.15
C GLY A 12 -6.55 -12.88 1.33
N VAL A 13 -6.39 -12.71 0.02
CA VAL A 13 -6.04 -13.78 -0.92
C VAL A 13 -4.64 -13.57 -1.49
N VAL A 14 -3.80 -14.59 -1.42
CA VAL A 14 -2.45 -14.61 -2.02
C VAL A 14 -2.56 -15.10 -3.46
N SER A 15 -2.02 -14.33 -4.41
CA SER A 15 -1.88 -14.73 -5.82
C SER A 15 -0.71 -15.68 -5.99
N PRO A 16 -0.78 -16.65 -6.93
CA PRO A 16 0.36 -17.51 -7.25
C PRO A 16 1.59 -16.68 -7.67
N ALA A 17 2.78 -17.15 -7.31
CA ALA A 17 4.02 -16.45 -7.62
C ALA A 17 4.26 -16.30 -9.14
N ALA A 18 3.83 -17.28 -9.94
CA ALA A 18 3.95 -17.25 -11.41
C ALA A 18 3.15 -16.10 -12.05
N ASP A 19 2.04 -15.73 -11.44
CA ASP A 19 1.11 -14.72 -11.95
C ASP A 19 1.35 -13.33 -11.33
N THR A 20 2.34 -13.22 -10.44
CA THR A 20 2.63 -11.97 -9.72
C THR A 20 3.46 -11.02 -10.60
N PRO A 21 2.91 -9.86 -11.03
CA PRO A 21 3.65 -8.91 -11.85
C PRO A 21 4.83 -8.28 -11.08
N SER A 22 5.72 -7.60 -11.80
CA SER A 22 6.70 -6.72 -11.15
C SER A 22 5.99 -5.57 -10.42
N VAL A 23 6.61 -4.97 -9.40
CA VAL A 23 6.03 -3.79 -8.71
C VAL A 23 5.73 -2.67 -9.71
N ALA A 24 6.63 -2.44 -10.68
CA ALA A 24 6.44 -1.45 -11.73
C ALA A 24 5.23 -1.79 -12.60
N GLY A 25 5.16 -3.01 -13.14
CA GLY A 25 4.04 -3.46 -13.97
C GLY A 25 2.70 -3.45 -13.21
N PHE A 26 2.72 -3.75 -11.90
CA PHE A 26 1.53 -3.60 -11.06
C PHE A 26 1.07 -2.15 -10.98
N LEU A 27 1.96 -1.21 -10.68
CA LEU A 27 1.63 0.21 -10.54
C LEU A 27 1.28 0.88 -11.88
N GLU A 28 1.79 0.36 -13.00
CA GLU A 28 1.40 0.77 -14.36
C GLU A 28 -0.01 0.30 -14.74
N ALA A 29 -0.41 -0.87 -14.23
CA ALA A 29 -1.71 -1.48 -14.50
C ALA A 29 -2.80 -0.98 -13.55
N HIS A 30 -2.46 -0.56 -12.33
CA HIS A 30 -3.43 -0.21 -11.27
C HIS A 30 -3.19 1.21 -10.76
N THR A 31 -4.18 2.07 -10.92
CA THR A 31 -4.18 3.42 -10.33
C THR A 31 -4.52 3.36 -8.85
N GLY A 32 -4.02 4.33 -8.08
CA GLY A 32 -4.37 4.46 -6.67
C GLY A 32 -3.28 5.07 -5.80
N ALA A 33 -3.54 5.12 -4.50
CA ALA A 33 -2.55 5.57 -3.52
C ALA A 33 -1.60 4.42 -3.17
N TYR A 34 -0.32 4.69 -3.01
CA TYR A 34 0.61 3.63 -2.60
C TYR A 34 1.77 4.13 -1.75
N THR A 35 2.33 3.21 -0.96
CA THR A 35 3.55 3.42 -0.19
C THR A 35 4.45 2.21 -0.31
N THR A 36 5.75 2.43 -0.15
CA THR A 36 6.76 1.38 -0.25
C THR A 36 7.64 1.46 0.99
N THR A 37 7.85 0.33 1.64
CA THR A 37 8.80 0.16 2.75
C THR A 37 9.64 -1.11 2.52
N ARG A 38 10.54 -1.39 3.44
CA ARG A 38 11.29 -2.64 3.50
C ARG A 38 11.48 -3.08 4.94
N THR A 39 11.75 -4.36 5.13
CA THR A 39 12.22 -4.85 6.43
C THR A 39 13.70 -4.54 6.64
N HIS A 40 14.13 -4.63 7.89
CA HIS A 40 15.52 -4.72 8.29
C HIS A 40 15.68 -5.75 9.40
N LYS A 41 16.93 -5.99 9.80
CA LYS A 41 17.28 -6.91 10.89
C LYS A 41 16.76 -8.32 10.59
N ASN A 42 17.07 -8.80 9.38
CA ASN A 42 16.71 -10.13 8.90
C ASN A 42 15.19 -10.35 8.86
N GLY A 43 14.43 -9.39 8.33
CA GLY A 43 12.98 -9.50 8.16
C GLY A 43 12.13 -9.16 9.39
N SER A 44 12.75 -8.94 10.56
CA SER A 44 12.02 -8.85 11.83
C SER A 44 11.40 -7.47 12.11
N GLU A 45 11.90 -6.41 11.49
CA GLU A 45 11.45 -5.04 11.75
C GLU A 45 11.10 -4.31 10.45
N LEU A 46 9.98 -3.58 10.42
CA LEU A 46 9.56 -2.75 9.29
C LEU A 46 10.11 -1.32 9.43
N LEU A 47 10.82 -0.82 8.43
CA LEU A 47 11.36 0.54 8.47
C LEU A 47 10.25 1.59 8.40
N PHE A 48 10.21 2.48 9.41
CA PHE A 48 9.34 3.66 9.48
C PHE A 48 7.86 3.38 9.19
N TRP A 49 7.34 2.22 9.61
CA TRP A 49 6.03 1.72 9.18
C TRP A 49 4.89 2.71 9.40
N GLU A 50 4.75 3.26 10.61
CA GLU A 50 3.71 4.23 10.94
C GLU A 50 3.76 5.49 10.05
N ARG A 51 4.98 5.95 9.71
CA ARG A 51 5.17 7.08 8.80
C ARG A 51 4.77 6.73 7.36
N HIS A 52 5.02 5.50 6.93
CA HIS A 52 4.60 5.02 5.62
C HIS A 52 3.09 4.89 5.51
N LEU A 53 2.40 4.44 6.57
CA LEU A 53 0.94 4.38 6.65
C LEU A 53 0.31 5.78 6.67
N LEU A 54 0.84 6.70 7.48
CA LEU A 54 0.35 8.08 7.48
C LEU A 54 0.47 8.72 6.09
N ARG A 55 1.59 8.49 5.39
CA ARG A 55 1.76 8.97 4.02
C ARG A 55 0.76 8.34 3.05
N LEU A 56 0.47 7.05 3.23
CA LEU A 56 -0.52 6.34 2.41
C LEU A 56 -1.92 6.94 2.60
N SER A 57 -2.34 7.15 3.85
CA SER A 57 -3.63 7.77 4.17
C SER A 57 -3.74 9.20 3.65
N ASN A 58 -2.67 10.00 3.78
CA ASN A 58 -2.62 11.34 3.19
C ASN A 58 -2.74 11.32 1.66
N SER A 59 -2.05 10.38 1.01
CA SER A 59 -2.11 10.21 -0.44
C SER A 59 -3.53 9.82 -0.88
N PHE A 60 -4.16 8.88 -0.18
CA PHE A 60 -5.54 8.47 -0.43
C PHE A 60 -6.51 9.64 -0.28
N ARG A 61 -6.43 10.39 0.83
CA ARG A 61 -7.30 11.55 1.09
C ARG A 61 -7.15 12.63 0.02
N LEU A 62 -5.92 12.91 -0.40
CA LEU A 62 -5.64 13.88 -1.46
C LEU A 62 -6.19 13.41 -2.81
N LEU A 63 -6.01 12.13 -3.17
CA LEU A 63 -6.61 11.59 -4.39
C LEU A 63 -8.13 11.62 -4.34
N LEU A 64 -8.73 11.25 -3.21
CA LEU A 64 -10.17 11.27 -3.03
C LEU A 64 -10.73 12.68 -3.25
N LYS A 65 -10.04 13.71 -2.74
CA LYS A 65 -10.46 15.10 -2.87
C LYS A 65 -10.20 15.68 -4.27
N GLU A 66 -9.00 15.49 -4.81
CA GLU A 66 -8.51 16.24 -5.97
C GLU A 66 -8.71 15.48 -7.30
N ASN A 67 -8.59 14.15 -7.31
CA ASN A 67 -8.78 13.34 -8.51
C ASN A 67 -9.27 11.91 -8.19
N PRO A 68 -10.55 11.76 -7.79
CA PRO A 68 -11.08 10.47 -7.34
C PRO A 68 -11.14 9.38 -8.40
N ARG A 69 -11.03 9.76 -9.68
CA ARG A 69 -10.96 8.81 -10.80
C ARG A 69 -9.72 7.92 -10.73
N LEU A 70 -8.68 8.36 -10.03
CA LEU A 70 -7.47 7.57 -9.78
C LEU A 70 -7.66 6.53 -8.68
N LEU A 71 -8.69 6.66 -7.84
CA LEU A 71 -9.05 5.67 -6.82
C LEU A 71 -10.18 4.75 -7.30
N PHE A 72 -11.21 5.32 -7.94
CA PHE A 72 -12.38 4.61 -8.42
C PHE A 72 -12.43 4.74 -9.94
N GLU A 73 -12.15 3.66 -10.67
CA GLU A 73 -12.19 3.68 -12.14
C GLU A 73 -13.60 4.03 -12.63
N LYS A 74 -13.74 5.19 -13.29
CA LYS A 74 -15.00 5.71 -13.88
C LYS A 74 -16.19 5.74 -12.90
N PRO A 75 -16.23 6.67 -11.93
CA PRO A 75 -17.40 6.84 -11.07
C PRO A 75 -18.60 7.20 -11.96
N LYS A 76 -19.60 6.30 -12.05
CA LYS A 76 -20.71 6.42 -13.01
C LYS A 76 -21.60 7.64 -12.76
N ASN A 77 -21.51 8.23 -11.58
CA ASN A 77 -21.81 9.61 -11.24
C ASN A 77 -21.04 9.86 -9.93
N LEU A 78 -20.66 11.10 -9.61
CA LEU A 78 -20.22 11.45 -8.25
C LEU A 78 -21.44 11.29 -7.34
N SER A 79 -21.72 10.06 -6.92
CA SER A 79 -22.89 9.71 -6.11
C SER A 79 -22.84 10.47 -4.78
N THR A 80 -23.99 10.65 -4.14
CA THR A 80 -24.08 11.18 -2.77
C THR A 80 -23.16 10.43 -1.80
N ALA A 81 -23.01 9.12 -2.01
CA ALA A 81 -22.07 8.26 -1.29
C ALA A 81 -20.62 8.76 -1.41
N PHE A 82 -20.17 9.16 -2.60
CA PHE A 82 -18.83 9.69 -2.81
C PHE A 82 -18.58 11.02 -2.08
N LEU A 83 -19.57 11.92 -2.05
CA LEU A 83 -19.47 13.19 -1.33
C LEU A 83 -19.41 12.99 0.19
N GLU A 84 -20.23 12.10 0.72
CA GLU A 84 -20.20 11.67 2.13
C GLU A 84 -18.84 11.05 2.51
N LEU A 85 -18.27 10.22 1.63
CA LEU A 85 -16.96 9.59 1.79
C LEU A 85 -15.83 10.64 1.88
N SER A 86 -15.90 11.64 1.00
CA SER A 86 -14.91 12.72 0.90
C SER A 86 -14.94 13.65 2.13
N ASN A 87 -16.12 13.88 2.70
CA ASN A 87 -16.28 14.72 3.90
C ASN A 87 -15.77 14.05 5.19
N ARG A 88 -15.58 12.72 5.20
CA ARG A 88 -15.11 11.95 6.36
C ARG A 88 -13.59 11.82 6.44
N ALA A 89 -12.88 12.91 6.15
CA ALA A 89 -11.42 12.94 6.05
C ALA A 89 -10.68 12.39 7.29
N MET A 90 -11.23 12.55 8.49
CA MET A 90 -10.60 12.12 9.75
C MET A 90 -10.66 10.61 10.01
N MET A 91 -11.55 9.86 9.35
CA MET A 91 -11.70 8.41 9.59
C MET A 91 -10.69 7.56 8.81
N TRP A 92 -10.18 8.08 7.69
CA TRP A 92 -9.32 7.31 6.79
C TRP A 92 -8.02 6.85 7.42
N ASP A 93 -7.45 7.65 8.32
CA ASP A 93 -6.18 7.30 8.95
C ASP A 93 -6.31 6.04 9.80
N SER A 94 -7.42 5.88 10.55
CA SER A 94 -7.75 4.67 11.32
C SER A 94 -8.05 3.49 10.40
N VAL A 95 -9.00 3.66 9.47
CA VAL A 95 -9.47 2.59 8.58
C VAL A 95 -8.33 2.00 7.76
N ILE A 96 -7.55 2.85 7.09
CA ILE A 96 -6.42 2.42 6.26
C ILE A 96 -5.37 1.71 7.11
N ARG A 97 -5.05 2.24 8.29
CA ARG A 97 -4.09 1.63 9.20
C ARG A 97 -4.54 0.24 9.64
N CYS A 98 -5.80 0.08 10.05
CA CYS A 98 -6.36 -1.21 10.43
C CYS A 98 -6.33 -2.20 9.27
N LEU A 99 -6.87 -1.83 8.10
CA LEU A 99 -6.92 -2.68 6.92
C LEU A 99 -5.55 -3.17 6.44
N VAL A 100 -4.58 -2.26 6.35
CA VAL A 100 -3.23 -2.60 5.89
C VAL A 100 -2.50 -3.45 6.93
N ASN A 101 -2.65 -3.16 8.23
CA ASN A 101 -2.07 -3.97 9.30
C ASN A 101 -2.67 -5.38 9.37
N ASP A 102 -3.99 -5.51 9.20
CA ASP A 102 -4.66 -6.82 9.18
C ASP A 102 -4.23 -7.63 7.95
N SER A 103 -4.09 -6.97 6.79
CA SER A 103 -3.53 -7.58 5.59
C SER A 103 -2.08 -8.04 5.79
N MET A 104 -1.26 -7.22 6.45
CA MET A 104 0.12 -7.58 6.81
C MET A 104 0.17 -8.79 7.76
N ARG A 105 -0.67 -8.82 8.80
CA ARG A 105 -0.76 -9.96 9.73
C ARG A 105 -1.12 -11.26 9.04
N LYS A 106 -1.98 -11.19 8.03
CA LYS A 106 -2.39 -12.35 7.23
C LYS A 106 -1.28 -12.83 6.30
N VAL A 107 -0.54 -11.92 5.66
CA VAL A 107 0.46 -12.27 4.64
C VAL A 107 1.82 -12.66 5.22
N VAL A 108 2.22 -12.10 6.37
CA VAL A 108 3.54 -12.32 7.00
C VAL A 108 3.85 -13.82 7.18
N PRO A 109 2.96 -14.67 7.73
CA PRO A 109 3.24 -16.10 7.89
C PRO A 109 3.49 -16.86 6.59
N PHE A 110 2.96 -16.38 5.46
CA PHE A 110 3.21 -16.99 4.14
C PHE A 110 4.57 -16.59 3.62
N VAL A 111 4.90 -15.30 3.69
CA VAL A 111 6.17 -14.79 3.18
C VAL A 111 7.34 -15.31 4.01
N GLU A 112 7.19 -15.44 5.33
CA GLU A 112 8.24 -15.96 6.21
C GLU A 112 8.64 -17.41 5.90
N LYS A 113 7.70 -18.25 5.44
CA LYS A 113 7.98 -19.63 5.04
C LYS A 113 8.83 -19.72 3.77
N GLU A 114 8.64 -18.77 2.87
CA GLU A 114 9.27 -18.74 1.56
C GLU A 114 10.55 -17.89 1.52
N ARG A 115 10.79 -17.11 2.57
CA ARG A 115 11.93 -16.19 2.68
C ARG A 115 13.21 -16.95 3.04
N LYS A 116 14.32 -16.60 2.39
CA LYS A 116 15.63 -17.14 2.75
C LYS A 116 16.20 -16.43 3.97
N PHE A 117 16.93 -17.15 4.81
CA PHE A 117 17.65 -16.55 5.93
C PHE A 117 18.63 -15.48 5.44
N GLY A 118 18.61 -14.30 6.07
CA GLY A 118 19.43 -13.14 5.68
C GLY A 118 18.81 -12.25 4.59
N GLU A 119 17.68 -12.66 4.00
CA GLU A 119 16.97 -11.87 2.99
C GLU A 119 15.99 -10.89 3.65
N GLU A 120 16.04 -9.61 3.28
CA GLU A 120 15.02 -8.65 3.71
C GLU A 120 13.82 -8.69 2.74
N LEU A 121 12.72 -8.02 3.07
CA LEU A 121 11.54 -7.91 2.23
C LEU A 121 11.38 -6.48 1.77
N ALA A 122 11.12 -6.28 0.48
CA ALA A 122 10.54 -5.06 -0.04
C ALA A 122 9.01 -5.21 -0.05
N ILE A 123 8.31 -4.22 0.50
CA ILE A 123 6.86 -4.25 0.66
C ILE A 123 6.29 -2.99 0.03
N MET A 124 5.31 -3.16 -0.85
CA MET A 124 4.50 -2.11 -1.41
C MET A 124 3.06 -2.34 -0.98
N ALA A 125 2.45 -1.33 -0.35
CA ALA A 125 1.03 -1.31 -0.05
C ALA A 125 0.35 -0.31 -0.97
N HIS A 126 -0.65 -0.75 -1.71
CA HIS A 126 -1.46 0.03 -2.63
C HIS A 126 -2.93 -0.06 -2.23
N LEU A 127 -3.62 1.07 -2.39
CA LEU A 127 -5.03 1.24 -2.09
C LEU A 127 -5.74 1.77 -3.33
N SER A 128 -6.84 1.11 -3.66
CA SER A 128 -7.81 1.56 -4.64
C SER A 128 -9.21 1.48 -4.05
N GLY A 129 -10.15 2.18 -4.66
CA GLY A 129 -11.56 2.11 -4.32
C GLY A 129 -12.25 0.95 -5.03
N ASN A 130 -13.16 0.28 -4.34
CA ASN A 130 -14.03 -0.74 -4.91
C ASN A 130 -15.38 -0.08 -5.27
N LEU A 131 -15.59 0.17 -6.56
CA LEU A 131 -16.78 0.88 -7.04
C LEU A 131 -18.07 0.07 -6.83
N GLU A 132 -18.01 -1.25 -6.99
CA GLU A 132 -19.17 -2.13 -6.77
C GLU A 132 -19.66 -2.01 -5.32
N ASN A 133 -18.74 -2.11 -4.36
CA ASN A 133 -19.07 -1.97 -2.94
C ASN A 133 -19.51 -0.53 -2.58
N LEU A 134 -19.01 0.49 -3.29
CA LEU A 134 -19.43 1.87 -3.09
C LEU A 134 -20.88 2.10 -3.56
N ASP A 135 -21.27 1.52 -4.70
CA ASP A 135 -22.63 1.65 -5.25
C ASP A 135 -23.67 0.91 -4.41
N HIS A 136 -23.26 -0.16 -3.70
CA HIS A 136 -24.13 -0.93 -2.80
C HIS A 136 -24.29 -0.33 -1.39
N LEU A 137 -23.62 0.79 -1.11
CA LEU A 137 -23.61 1.41 0.21
C LEU A 137 -24.84 2.31 0.42
N GLU A 138 -26.03 1.70 0.47
CA GLU A 138 -27.26 2.37 0.90
C GLU A 138 -27.38 2.36 2.43
N GLY A 139 -27.65 3.52 3.05
CA GLY A 139 -27.93 3.61 4.49
C GLY A 139 -26.75 3.96 5.41
N GLY A 140 -25.90 4.90 5.00
CA GLY A 140 -24.90 5.55 5.87
C GLY A 140 -23.59 4.79 6.02
N PHE A 141 -22.55 5.51 6.46
CA PHE A 141 -21.17 5.03 6.57
C PHE A 141 -20.80 4.74 8.03
N ASP A 142 -20.71 3.46 8.39
CA ASP A 142 -19.99 2.99 9.58
C ASP A 142 -18.56 2.53 9.19
N GLU A 143 -17.66 2.39 10.17
CA GLU A 143 -16.25 2.04 9.92
C GLU A 143 -16.08 0.68 9.21
N GLY A 144 -17.00 -0.27 9.45
CA GLY A 144 -17.00 -1.58 8.80
C GLY A 144 -17.34 -1.49 7.31
N LYS A 145 -18.42 -0.80 6.96
CA LYS A 145 -18.83 -0.56 5.57
C LYS A 145 -17.80 0.25 4.78
N ILE A 146 -17.16 1.22 5.43
CA ILE A 146 -16.08 2.00 4.80
C ILE A 146 -14.88 1.10 4.44
N SER A 147 -14.64 0.05 5.23
CA SER A 147 -13.54 -0.87 4.96
C SER A 147 -13.77 -1.72 3.70
N GLU A 148 -15.04 -1.99 3.37
CA GLU A 148 -15.43 -2.78 2.19
C GLU A 148 -15.29 -1.98 0.88
N VAL A 149 -15.34 -0.65 0.91
CA VAL A 149 -15.14 0.17 -0.29
C VAL A 149 -13.68 0.33 -0.69
N LEU A 150 -12.75 -0.30 0.03
CA LEU A 150 -11.32 -0.26 -0.24
C LEU A 150 -10.78 -1.63 -0.64
N ASP A 151 -10.04 -1.64 -1.73
CA ASP A 151 -9.18 -2.76 -2.10
C ASP A 151 -7.75 -2.48 -1.60
N VAL A 152 -7.20 -3.42 -0.82
CA VAL A 152 -5.81 -3.40 -0.35
C VAL A 152 -4.99 -4.42 -1.11
N HIS A 153 -3.95 -3.93 -1.77
CA HIS A 153 -2.96 -4.74 -2.46
C HIS A 153 -1.62 -4.66 -1.73
N LEU A 154 -1.08 -5.80 -1.31
CA LEU A 154 0.29 -5.89 -0.79
C LEU A 154 1.15 -6.65 -1.80
N HIS A 155 2.13 -5.96 -2.38
CA HIS A 155 3.18 -6.59 -3.17
C HIS A 155 4.42 -6.75 -2.29
N ILE A 156 4.87 -7.99 -2.13
CA ILE A 156 6.00 -8.34 -1.28
C ILE A 156 7.01 -9.13 -2.11
N GLY A 157 8.27 -8.72 -2.06
CA GLY A 157 9.35 -9.40 -2.74
C GLY A 157 10.61 -9.46 -1.91
N GLY A 158 11.44 -10.47 -2.15
CA GLY A 158 12.78 -10.55 -1.58
C GLY A 158 13.62 -9.32 -1.96
N TYR A 159 14.31 -8.76 -0.96
CA TYR A 159 15.22 -7.63 -1.08
C TYR A 159 16.55 -8.01 -0.44
N VAL A 160 17.61 -8.01 -1.23
CA VAL A 160 18.98 -8.15 -0.72
C VAL A 160 19.57 -6.75 -0.69
N PRO A 161 19.83 -6.17 0.50
CA PRO A 161 20.48 -4.87 0.60
C PRO A 161 21.82 -4.88 -0.15
N PRO A 162 22.12 -3.86 -0.97
CA PRO A 162 23.46 -3.71 -1.51
C PRO A 162 24.45 -3.65 -0.33
N VAL A 163 25.51 -4.46 -0.37
CA VAL A 163 26.52 -4.49 0.69
C VAL A 163 27.29 -3.18 0.67
N PHE A 164 26.85 -2.19 1.45
CA PHE A 164 27.60 -0.97 1.69
C PHE A 164 28.61 -1.20 2.82
N GLY A 165 29.63 -2.01 2.56
CA GLY A 165 30.87 -2.12 3.37
C GLY A 165 30.75 -2.51 4.85
N VAL A 166 29.54 -2.68 5.41
CA VAL A 166 29.31 -2.99 6.82
C VAL A 166 28.38 -4.19 6.91
N THR A 167 28.84 -5.23 7.60
CA THR A 167 28.12 -6.51 7.81
C THR A 167 26.87 -6.36 8.69
N ALA A 168 26.73 -5.23 9.39
CA ALA A 168 25.61 -4.92 10.26
C ALA A 168 24.79 -3.75 9.68
N SER A 169 23.67 -4.06 9.03
CA SER A 169 22.56 -3.16 8.68
C SER A 169 22.93 -1.88 7.90
N ALA A 170 22.69 -1.87 6.59
CA ALA A 170 22.74 -0.65 5.76
C ALA A 170 21.59 0.36 6.06
N ALA A 171 20.79 0.14 7.11
CA ALA A 171 19.70 1.04 7.50
C ALA A 171 20.19 2.34 8.16
N HIS A 172 21.49 2.45 8.50
CA HIS A 172 22.05 3.61 9.20
C HIS A 172 22.27 4.86 8.32
N LEU A 173 22.04 4.80 7.00
CA LEU A 173 22.22 5.94 6.12
C LEU A 173 20.92 6.38 5.45
N ALA A 174 20.04 7.00 6.22
CA ALA A 174 18.97 7.86 5.68
C ALA A 174 19.32 9.31 5.99
N VAL A 175 20.16 9.93 5.15
CA VAL A 175 20.44 11.37 5.25
C VAL A 175 19.21 12.13 4.76
N VAL A 176 18.38 12.57 5.69
CA VAL A 176 17.40 13.61 5.41
C VAL A 176 18.17 14.93 5.42
N GLY A 177 18.64 15.35 4.25
CA GLY A 177 19.20 16.69 4.08
C GLY A 177 18.19 17.73 4.56
N ARG A 178 18.65 18.73 5.32
CA ARG A 178 17.85 19.86 5.77
C ARG A 178 17.20 20.54 4.56
N GLY A 179 15.90 20.78 4.59
CA GLY A 179 15.20 21.59 3.58
C GLY A 179 14.54 20.86 2.40
N ARG A 180 14.36 19.53 2.45
CA ARG A 180 13.45 18.87 1.49
C ARG A 180 12.02 18.93 2.01
N ASP A 181 11.16 19.65 1.29
CA ASP A 181 9.72 19.57 1.49
C ASP A 181 9.26 18.13 1.31
N PHE A 182 8.41 17.69 2.23
CA PHE A 182 7.89 16.33 2.19
C PHE A 182 6.96 16.19 0.99
N ALA A 183 7.13 15.13 0.20
CA ALA A 183 6.12 14.78 -0.80
C ALA A 183 4.81 14.42 -0.07
N ASN A 184 3.83 15.33 -0.14
CA ASN A 184 2.56 15.21 0.58
C ASN A 184 1.70 14.03 0.10
N ALA A 185 1.88 13.57 -1.13
CA ALA A 185 1.19 12.42 -1.70
C ALA A 185 2.13 11.57 -2.58
N LYS A 186 1.81 10.28 -2.69
CA LYS A 186 2.38 9.34 -3.64
C LYS A 186 1.23 8.50 -4.25
N TYR A 187 1.06 8.59 -5.57
CA TYR A 187 0.00 7.91 -6.30
C TYR A 187 0.52 7.37 -7.63
N SER A 188 -0.13 6.31 -8.15
CA SER A 188 0.15 5.77 -9.47
C SER A 188 -0.80 6.37 -10.50
N ASP A 189 -0.26 7.20 -11.38
CA ASP A 189 -0.90 7.70 -12.60
C ASP A 189 0.20 7.76 -13.67
N TRP A 190 0.41 6.61 -14.32
CA TRP A 190 1.39 6.52 -15.39
C TRP A 190 0.77 7.08 -16.66
N VAL A 191 1.33 8.17 -17.16
CA VAL A 191 0.94 8.77 -18.45
C VAL A 191 1.21 7.71 -19.54
N ARG A 192 0.14 7.26 -20.20
CA ARG A 192 0.21 6.37 -21.36
C ARG A 192 0.30 7.16 -22.65
#